data_AF-A0A432FLG1-F1
#
_entry.id   AF-A0A432FLG1-F1
#
_cell.length_a   1.000
_cell.length_b   1.000
_cell.length_c   1.000
_cell.angle_alpha   90.00
_cell.angle_beta   90.00
_cell.angle_gamma   90.00
#
_symmetry.space_group_name_H-M   'P 1'
#
loop_
_entity.id
_entity.type
_entity.pdbx_description
1 polymer ?
#
loop_
_entity_poly.entity_id
_entity_poly.type
_entity_poly.pdbx_seq_one_letter_code
_entity_poly.pdbx_strand_id
1 'polypeptide(L)'
;PVFGLVMDSVQITIRDTSSGIPAYIQIPSSHPGEIMVVGGGGSESTDICARVYDENGVLVQTPYLVTFTLGPNIPEGANLNNAGIIDSAYTANGEACVSLNSGAAPGPIRVTAVLMYDSVSISATAIPVTIATGPPANIEAEYDPLNTMPVGGGYYQTEASAMVYDLWYNPVADSTYIYWTIDPIPPDTLIEAFVEGVSYTGNPNLNGDSYSGLAFTTIIYSTDAIGDIGYVTALTFGADGDTVSVRINEEEGEATMTFVPGTLILSAATTYVDFTALGASTVQLNITGTLQDYYGNPVNGAPISMNAPGAANIYWPAVPIANNVGTTDEDGLVIWVVEYDIGICAWIVGSTDPAQYEDFTSSLTATLLIAQSITSDPLDILLVRTPAGP
;
A
#
# COMPACT_ATOMS: atom_id res chain seq x y z
N PRO A 1 4.04 -63.04 -87.77
CA PRO A 1 4.70 -61.84 -87.22
C PRO A 1 4.51 -61.76 -85.70
N VAL A 2 5.58 -61.98 -84.93
CA VAL A 2 5.56 -61.83 -83.48
C VAL A 2 5.70 -60.34 -83.17
N PHE A 3 4.68 -59.74 -82.58
CA PHE A 3 4.76 -58.36 -82.09
C PHE A 3 5.52 -58.38 -80.76
N GLY A 4 6.69 -57.75 -80.74
CA GLY A 4 7.45 -57.54 -79.52
C GLY A 4 6.76 -56.52 -78.62
N LEU A 5 6.70 -56.81 -77.33
CA LEU A 5 6.38 -55.82 -76.30
C LEU A 5 7.57 -54.86 -76.19
N VAL A 6 7.31 -53.57 -76.40
CA VAL A 6 8.23 -52.49 -76.05
C VAL A 6 7.84 -52.04 -74.66
N MET A 7 8.73 -52.21 -73.68
CA MET A 7 8.64 -51.57 -72.37
C MET A 7 9.74 -50.52 -72.27
N ASP A 8 9.36 -49.30 -71.93
CA ASP A 8 10.27 -48.24 -71.53
C ASP A 8 10.27 -48.17 -70.01
N SER A 9 11.45 -48.25 -69.38
CA SER A 9 11.61 -48.06 -67.95
C SER A 9 12.32 -46.73 -67.73
N VAL A 10 11.57 -45.71 -67.29
CA VAL A 10 12.17 -44.48 -66.79
C VAL A 10 12.80 -44.79 -65.44
N GLN A 11 14.11 -44.70 -65.37
CA GLN A 11 14.84 -44.75 -64.11
C GLN A 11 14.70 -43.39 -63.41
N ILE A 12 13.76 -43.28 -62.48
CA ILE A 12 13.68 -42.11 -61.58
C ILE A 12 14.75 -42.32 -60.51
N THR A 13 15.85 -41.57 -60.60
CA THR A 13 16.80 -41.43 -59.49
C THR A 13 16.32 -40.29 -58.60
N ILE A 14 15.74 -40.60 -57.45
CA ILE A 14 15.59 -39.63 -56.37
C ILE A 14 16.99 -39.48 -55.77
N ARG A 15 17.66 -38.35 -56.03
CA ARG A 15 18.84 -37.98 -55.23
C ARG A 15 18.33 -37.48 -53.90
N ASP A 16 18.61 -38.22 -52.84
CA ASP A 16 18.53 -37.71 -51.49
C ASP A 16 19.53 -36.57 -51.36
N THR A 17 19.02 -35.33 -51.30
CA THR A 17 19.82 -34.13 -51.06
C THR A 17 20.04 -33.86 -49.57
N SER A 18 19.51 -34.70 -48.67
CA SER A 18 19.88 -34.61 -47.26
C SER A 18 21.29 -35.20 -47.13
N SER A 19 22.28 -34.34 -46.89
CA SER A 19 23.65 -34.82 -46.64
C SER A 19 23.72 -35.65 -45.36
N GLY A 20 22.69 -35.60 -44.51
CA GLY A 20 22.68 -36.17 -43.17
C GLY A 20 23.65 -35.47 -42.22
N ILE A 21 24.39 -34.47 -42.71
CA ILE A 21 25.44 -33.76 -41.98
C ILE A 21 24.81 -32.53 -41.34
N PRO A 22 24.86 -32.40 -40.01
CA PRO A 22 24.36 -31.22 -39.32
C PRO A 22 25.27 -30.02 -39.61
N ALA A 23 24.67 -28.88 -39.96
CA ALA A 23 25.35 -27.61 -40.19
C ALA A 23 25.00 -26.56 -39.13
N TYR A 24 23.74 -26.45 -38.73
CA TYR A 24 23.30 -25.52 -37.68
C TYR A 24 22.08 -26.01 -36.90
N ILE A 25 21.87 -25.42 -35.71
CA ILE A 25 20.70 -25.65 -34.86
C ILE A 25 19.85 -24.39 -34.84
N GLN A 26 18.53 -24.56 -34.76
CA GLN A 26 17.57 -23.49 -34.48
C GLN A 26 16.67 -23.90 -33.31
N ILE A 27 16.44 -22.97 -32.39
CA ILE A 27 15.47 -23.13 -31.29
C ILE A 27 14.30 -22.19 -31.60
N PRO A 28 13.16 -22.68 -32.11
CA PRO A 28 11.96 -21.87 -32.27
C PRO A 28 11.36 -21.48 -30.91
N SER A 29 10.45 -20.50 -30.91
CA SER A 29 9.60 -20.20 -29.76
C SER A 29 8.75 -21.42 -29.39
N SER A 30 8.55 -21.64 -28.10
CA SER A 30 7.68 -22.69 -27.59
C SER A 30 6.21 -22.30 -27.70
N HIS A 31 5.33 -23.30 -27.66
CA HIS A 31 3.89 -23.10 -27.57
C HIS A 31 3.31 -24.03 -26.49
N PRO A 32 2.83 -23.48 -25.36
CA PRO A 32 2.78 -22.06 -25.03
C PRO A 32 4.18 -21.43 -24.83
N GLY A 33 4.31 -20.14 -25.17
CA GLY A 33 5.53 -19.36 -25.01
C GLY A 33 5.62 -18.63 -23.66
N GLU A 34 4.54 -18.66 -22.89
CA GLU A 34 4.45 -18.20 -21.51
C GLU A 34 3.78 -19.30 -20.69
N ILE A 35 4.38 -19.67 -19.57
CA ILE A 35 3.88 -20.64 -18.61
C ILE A 35 3.88 -19.99 -17.22
N MET A 36 3.11 -20.52 -16.28
CA MET A 36 3.06 -20.01 -14.91
C MET A 36 4.05 -20.75 -14.00
N VAL A 37 4.43 -20.13 -12.88
CA VAL A 37 5.03 -20.84 -11.75
C VAL A 37 4.21 -22.07 -11.33
N VAL A 38 4.86 -23.06 -10.74
CA VAL A 38 4.21 -24.32 -10.32
C VAL A 38 3.07 -24.03 -9.32
N GLY A 39 1.91 -24.67 -9.46
CA GLY A 39 0.71 -24.34 -8.68
C GLY A 39 0.03 -23.02 -9.06
N GLY A 40 0.47 -22.34 -10.13
CA GLY A 40 -0.06 -21.05 -10.58
C GLY A 40 -1.38 -21.15 -11.38
N GLY A 41 -2.05 -22.30 -11.41
CA GLY A 41 -3.36 -22.49 -12.03
C GLY A 41 -3.40 -22.48 -13.57
N GLY A 42 -2.30 -22.11 -14.24
CA GLY A 42 -2.13 -22.12 -15.69
C GLY A 42 -1.36 -23.33 -16.23
N SER A 43 -0.85 -23.23 -17.45
CA SER A 43 0.14 -24.19 -17.94
C SER A 43 1.45 -24.00 -17.19
N GLU A 44 1.97 -25.05 -16.56
CA GLU A 44 3.21 -25.04 -15.77
C GLU A 44 4.38 -25.70 -16.51
N SER A 45 4.12 -26.21 -17.72
CA SER A 45 5.14 -26.83 -18.56
C SER A 45 4.88 -26.57 -20.04
N THR A 46 5.94 -26.67 -20.82
CA THR A 46 5.92 -26.52 -22.27
C THR A 46 7.14 -27.22 -22.87
N ASP A 47 7.05 -27.60 -24.15
CA ASP A 47 8.17 -28.26 -24.82
C ASP A 47 9.11 -27.22 -25.43
N ILE A 48 10.41 -27.43 -25.23
CA ILE A 48 11.49 -26.71 -25.91
C ILE A 48 12.06 -27.65 -26.96
N CYS A 49 11.97 -27.25 -28.22
CA CYS A 49 12.48 -28.05 -29.34
C CYS A 49 13.71 -27.40 -29.97
N ALA A 50 14.65 -28.22 -30.43
CA ALA A 50 15.78 -27.84 -31.27
C ALA A 50 15.68 -28.55 -32.62
N ARG A 51 15.79 -27.78 -33.70
CA ARG A 51 15.76 -28.25 -35.07
C ARG A 51 17.17 -28.24 -35.64
N VAL A 52 17.61 -29.38 -36.17
CA VAL A 52 18.93 -29.58 -36.74
C VAL A 52 18.82 -29.57 -38.26
N TYR A 53 19.53 -28.64 -38.89
CA TYR A 53 19.52 -28.44 -40.33
C TYR A 53 20.87 -28.74 -40.95
N ASP A 54 20.86 -29.20 -42.20
CA ASP A 54 22.05 -29.30 -43.04
C ASP A 54 22.41 -27.94 -43.70
N GLU A 55 23.47 -27.93 -44.51
CA GLU A 55 23.94 -26.72 -45.20
C GLU A 55 22.94 -26.15 -46.21
N ASN A 56 21.98 -26.97 -46.67
CA ASN A 56 20.94 -26.60 -47.61
C ASN A 56 19.65 -26.12 -46.92
N GLY A 57 19.64 -26.09 -45.57
CA GLY A 57 18.49 -25.68 -44.77
C GLY A 57 17.40 -26.75 -44.67
N VAL A 58 17.73 -28.03 -44.90
CA VAL A 58 16.80 -29.16 -44.74
C VAL A 58 17.02 -29.83 -43.40
N LEU A 59 15.94 -30.28 -42.76
CA LEU A 59 16.01 -31.03 -41.50
C LEU A 59 16.78 -32.34 -41.68
N VAL A 60 17.76 -32.55 -40.83
CA VAL A 60 18.62 -33.73 -40.85
C VAL A 60 17.82 -34.94 -40.35
N GLN A 61 17.60 -35.93 -41.22
CA GLN A 61 16.79 -37.11 -40.88
C GLN A 61 17.53 -38.13 -40.00
N THR A 62 18.87 -38.09 -40.00
CA THR A 62 19.69 -38.94 -39.12
C THR A 62 19.52 -38.52 -37.67
N PRO A 63 19.20 -39.44 -36.74
CA PRO A 63 19.08 -39.12 -35.33
C PRO A 63 20.40 -38.66 -34.71
N TYR A 64 20.37 -37.50 -34.08
CA TYR A 64 21.48 -36.89 -33.37
C TYR A 64 21.07 -36.56 -31.93
N LEU A 65 21.99 -36.75 -30.98
CA LEU A 65 21.75 -36.39 -29.58
C LEU A 65 21.98 -34.89 -29.39
N VAL A 66 20.94 -34.17 -28.99
CA VAL A 66 21.02 -32.74 -28.67
C VAL A 66 20.93 -32.60 -27.15
N THR A 67 21.92 -31.93 -26.56
CA THR A 67 21.95 -31.58 -25.14
C THR A 67 21.46 -30.16 -24.95
N PHE A 68 20.46 -29.99 -24.10
CA PHE A 68 19.87 -28.72 -23.70
C PHE A 68 20.37 -28.33 -22.33
N THR A 69 20.77 -27.07 -22.17
CA THR A 69 21.22 -26.49 -20.91
C THR A 69 20.50 -25.18 -20.65
N LEU A 70 19.86 -25.05 -19.49
CA LEU A 70 19.26 -23.80 -19.02
C LEU A 70 20.34 -22.84 -18.49
N GLY A 71 20.12 -21.53 -18.66
CA GLY A 71 20.87 -20.48 -17.97
C GLY A 71 21.66 -19.50 -18.87
N PRO A 72 22.35 -18.52 -18.25
CA PRO A 72 22.41 -18.22 -16.82
C PRO A 72 21.10 -17.59 -16.29
N ASN A 73 20.99 -17.42 -14.97
CA ASN A 73 19.82 -16.87 -14.24
C ASN A 73 18.55 -17.68 -14.44
N ILE A 74 18.61 -18.95 -14.04
CA ILE A 74 17.50 -19.88 -14.15
C ILE A 74 16.49 -19.55 -13.03
N PRO A 75 15.20 -19.31 -13.35
CA PRO A 75 14.17 -19.16 -12.34
C PRO A 75 14.16 -20.35 -11.38
N GLU A 76 13.99 -20.08 -10.09
CA GLU A 76 14.09 -21.08 -9.03
C GLU A 76 13.17 -22.29 -9.30
N GLY A 77 13.74 -23.50 -9.27
CA GLY A 77 13.01 -24.76 -9.46
C GLY A 77 12.75 -25.17 -10.92
N ALA A 78 13.01 -24.30 -11.90
CA ALA A 78 12.82 -24.64 -13.31
C ALA A 78 13.77 -25.77 -13.74
N ASN A 79 13.23 -26.74 -14.50
CA ASN A 79 13.98 -27.94 -14.89
C ASN A 79 13.53 -28.51 -16.24
N LEU A 80 14.39 -29.34 -16.82
CA LEU A 80 14.13 -30.12 -18.02
C LEU A 80 13.80 -31.56 -17.63
N ASN A 81 12.66 -32.08 -18.07
CA ASN A 81 12.21 -33.47 -17.90
C ASN A 81 12.29 -34.00 -16.45
N ASN A 82 12.16 -33.13 -15.44
CA ASN A 82 12.35 -33.47 -14.02
C ASN A 82 13.77 -33.98 -13.67
N ALA A 83 14.76 -33.72 -14.53
CA ALA A 83 16.14 -34.19 -14.39
C ALA A 83 17.13 -33.09 -13.93
N GLY A 84 16.72 -31.82 -13.96
CA GLY A 84 17.54 -30.67 -13.56
C GLY A 84 17.71 -29.66 -14.69
N ILE A 85 18.82 -28.92 -14.70
CA ILE A 85 19.04 -27.81 -15.65
C ILE A 85 19.68 -28.25 -16.98
N ILE A 86 20.08 -29.52 -17.08
CA ILE A 86 20.65 -30.12 -18.28
C ILE A 86 19.89 -31.41 -18.57
N ASP A 87 19.43 -31.58 -19.80
CA ASP A 87 18.96 -32.87 -20.29
C ASP A 87 19.20 -33.01 -21.79
N SER A 88 19.01 -34.21 -22.35
CA SER A 88 19.26 -34.47 -23.77
C SER A 88 18.15 -35.31 -24.42
N ALA A 89 17.90 -35.05 -25.70
CA ALA A 89 16.95 -35.82 -26.50
C ALA A 89 17.55 -36.14 -27.88
N TYR A 90 17.19 -37.29 -28.44
CA TYR A 90 17.53 -37.63 -29.81
C TYR A 90 16.57 -36.93 -30.78
N THR A 91 17.10 -36.42 -31.89
CA THR A 91 16.26 -35.85 -32.94
C THR A 91 15.44 -36.94 -33.63
N ALA A 92 14.14 -36.71 -33.78
CA ALA A 92 13.24 -37.44 -34.66
C ALA A 92 12.89 -36.55 -35.85
N ASN A 93 13.20 -36.99 -37.07
CA ASN A 93 13.03 -36.19 -38.30
C ASN A 93 13.68 -34.79 -38.24
N GLY A 94 14.82 -34.68 -37.55
CA GLY A 94 15.58 -33.44 -37.38
C GLY A 94 15.14 -32.55 -36.21
N GLU A 95 14.18 -32.96 -35.39
CA GLU A 95 13.73 -32.20 -34.22
C GLU A 95 13.91 -33.01 -32.92
N ALA A 96 14.57 -32.43 -31.92
CA ALA A 96 14.68 -32.98 -30.57
C ALA A 96 13.93 -32.04 -29.61
N CYS A 97 13.13 -32.58 -28.69
CA CYS A 97 12.40 -31.78 -27.71
C CYS A 97 12.64 -32.27 -26.29
N VAL A 98 12.67 -31.32 -25.35
CA VAL A 98 12.68 -31.55 -23.90
C VAL A 98 11.53 -30.77 -23.27
N SER A 99 10.90 -31.35 -22.26
CA SER A 99 9.84 -30.66 -21.52
C SER A 99 10.47 -29.75 -20.47
N LEU A 100 10.17 -28.46 -20.55
CA LEU A 100 10.47 -27.50 -19.49
C LEU A 100 9.33 -27.53 -18.48
N ASN A 101 9.66 -27.75 -17.21
CA ASN A 101 8.75 -27.56 -16.08
C ASN A 101 9.16 -26.31 -15.32
N SER A 102 8.17 -25.48 -14.96
CA SER A 102 8.37 -24.30 -14.14
C SER A 102 8.66 -24.65 -12.68
N GLY A 103 9.09 -23.64 -11.93
CA GLY A 103 9.35 -23.74 -10.49
C GLY A 103 8.66 -22.61 -9.74
N ALA A 104 9.27 -22.14 -8.65
CA ALA A 104 8.66 -21.18 -7.72
C ALA A 104 8.87 -19.70 -8.10
N ALA A 105 9.80 -19.39 -9.01
CA ALA A 105 10.09 -18.01 -9.39
C ALA A 105 9.77 -17.71 -10.86
N PRO A 106 9.33 -16.49 -11.20
CA PRO A 106 9.14 -16.04 -12.57
C PRO A 106 10.47 -15.67 -13.23
N GLY A 107 10.46 -15.62 -14.56
CA GLY A 107 11.56 -15.08 -15.36
C GLY A 107 11.71 -15.71 -16.74
N PRO A 108 12.54 -15.11 -17.60
CA PRO A 108 12.83 -15.66 -18.93
C PRO A 108 13.68 -16.93 -18.83
N ILE A 109 13.35 -17.93 -19.65
CA ILE A 109 14.12 -19.17 -19.75
C ILE A 109 15.08 -19.07 -20.92
N ARG A 110 16.36 -18.83 -20.64
CA ARG A 110 17.43 -18.97 -21.63
C ARG A 110 17.85 -20.42 -21.72
N VAL A 111 17.89 -20.97 -22.95
CA VAL A 111 18.31 -22.35 -23.23
C VAL A 111 19.38 -22.36 -24.30
N THR A 112 20.39 -23.23 -24.12
CA THR A 112 21.41 -23.53 -25.11
C THR A 112 21.31 -24.98 -25.52
N ALA A 113 21.11 -25.23 -26.81
CA ALA A 113 21.14 -26.57 -27.40
C ALA A 113 22.50 -26.80 -28.04
N VAL A 114 23.11 -27.97 -27.79
CA VAL A 114 24.42 -28.36 -28.31
C VAL A 114 24.35 -29.76 -28.91
N LEU A 115 24.93 -29.90 -30.10
CA LEU A 115 25.17 -31.15 -30.79
C LEU A 115 26.68 -31.30 -31.04
N MET A 116 27.22 -32.50 -30.84
CA MET A 116 28.59 -32.84 -31.24
C MET A 116 28.59 -33.63 -32.55
N TYR A 117 29.28 -33.12 -33.56
CA TYR A 117 29.51 -33.82 -34.83
C TYR A 117 31.00 -33.79 -35.17
N ASP A 118 31.61 -34.95 -35.36
CA ASP A 118 33.04 -35.10 -35.68
C ASP A 118 33.98 -34.25 -34.79
N SER A 119 33.73 -34.29 -33.47
CA SER A 119 34.47 -33.50 -32.46
C SER A 119 34.30 -31.97 -32.52
N VAL A 120 33.39 -31.47 -33.36
CA VAL A 120 33.00 -30.05 -33.42
C VAL A 120 31.64 -29.87 -32.76
N SER A 121 31.50 -28.81 -31.95
CA SER A 121 30.21 -28.44 -31.37
C SER A 121 29.44 -27.51 -32.31
N ILE A 122 28.18 -27.85 -32.55
CA ILE A 122 27.19 -26.99 -33.18
C ILE A 122 26.21 -26.59 -32.09
N SER A 123 25.95 -25.29 -31.92
CA SER A 123 25.09 -24.81 -30.85
C SER A 123 24.18 -23.67 -31.28
N ALA A 124 23.08 -23.52 -30.54
CA ALA A 124 22.19 -22.38 -30.62
C ALA A 124 21.72 -21.99 -29.22
N THR A 125 21.45 -20.70 -29.02
CA THR A 125 20.92 -20.18 -27.76
C THR A 125 19.71 -19.29 -28.04
N ALA A 126 18.64 -19.47 -27.29
CA ALA A 126 17.41 -18.70 -27.41
C ALA A 126 16.71 -18.50 -26.06
N ILE A 127 15.66 -17.68 -26.06
CA ILE A 127 14.72 -17.50 -24.94
C ILE A 127 13.33 -17.90 -25.45
N PRO A 128 13.00 -19.20 -25.50
CA PRO A 128 11.77 -19.68 -26.12
C PRO A 128 10.54 -19.56 -25.21
N VAL A 129 10.74 -19.37 -23.90
CA VAL A 129 9.69 -19.40 -22.87
C VAL A 129 9.96 -18.32 -21.82
N THR A 130 8.89 -17.71 -21.30
CA THR A 130 8.90 -16.93 -20.05
C THR A 130 8.04 -17.64 -19.00
N ILE A 131 8.53 -17.72 -17.76
CA ILE A 131 7.73 -18.13 -16.60
C ILE A 131 7.13 -16.87 -15.98
N ALA A 132 5.81 -16.78 -15.95
CA ALA A 132 5.06 -15.71 -15.29
C ALA A 132 4.68 -16.10 -13.86
N THR A 133 4.43 -15.08 -13.03
CA THR A 133 3.86 -15.23 -11.69
C THR A 133 2.43 -15.78 -11.75
N GLY A 134 2.01 -16.46 -10.68
CA GLY A 134 0.66 -16.99 -10.58
C GLY A 134 -0.41 -15.93 -10.28
N PRO A 135 -1.68 -16.36 -10.18
CA PRO A 135 -2.77 -15.51 -9.71
C PRO A 135 -2.59 -15.14 -8.23
N PRO A 136 -3.33 -14.13 -7.73
CA PRO A 136 -3.30 -13.73 -6.33
C PRO A 136 -3.54 -14.91 -5.37
N ALA A 137 -2.70 -15.00 -4.36
CA ALA A 137 -2.84 -15.93 -3.25
C ALA A 137 -2.65 -15.25 -1.88
N ASN A 138 -1.87 -14.17 -1.83
CA ASN A 138 -1.62 -13.39 -0.62
C ASN A 138 -1.75 -11.89 -0.94
N ILE A 139 -2.20 -11.11 0.03
CA ILE A 139 -2.32 -9.66 -0.08
C ILE A 139 -1.93 -9.03 1.26
N GLU A 140 -1.19 -7.93 1.18
CA GLU A 140 -0.78 -7.09 2.31
C GLU A 140 -1.16 -5.66 1.98
N ALA A 141 -1.77 -4.92 2.90
CA ALA A 141 -2.24 -3.57 2.63
C ALA A 141 -1.88 -2.60 3.75
N GLU A 142 -1.55 -1.37 3.38
CA GLU A 142 -1.20 -0.30 4.30
C GLU A 142 -1.69 1.08 3.86
N TYR A 143 -1.66 2.05 4.76
CA TYR A 143 -2.00 3.44 4.49
C TYR A 143 -1.05 4.43 5.17
N ASP A 144 -1.03 5.67 4.68
CA ASP A 144 -0.12 6.71 5.14
C ASP A 144 -0.86 7.89 5.81
N PRO A 145 -1.30 7.76 7.07
CA PRO A 145 -2.04 8.82 7.77
C PRO A 145 -1.21 10.10 7.97
N LEU A 146 0.11 10.00 7.97
CA LEU A 146 1.00 11.14 8.22
C LEU A 146 1.16 12.05 7.00
N ASN A 147 0.88 11.55 5.80
CA ASN A 147 0.96 12.33 4.55
C ASN A 147 -0.43 12.66 3.95
N THR A 148 -1.44 12.82 4.80
CA THR A 148 -2.75 13.32 4.38
C THR A 148 -2.65 14.76 3.85
N MET A 149 -3.31 15.04 2.72
CA MET A 149 -3.27 16.35 2.05
C MET A 149 -4.65 16.91 1.68
N PRO A 150 -4.81 18.24 1.63
CA PRO A 150 -6.03 18.89 1.14
C PRO A 150 -6.16 18.76 -0.38
N VAL A 151 -7.34 18.39 -0.89
CA VAL A 151 -7.63 18.27 -2.34
C VAL A 151 -8.46 19.42 -2.93
N GLY A 152 -8.83 20.39 -2.08
CA GLY A 152 -9.78 21.46 -2.38
C GLY A 152 -11.21 21.14 -1.96
N GLY A 153 -12.05 22.18 -1.89
CA GLY A 153 -13.50 22.02 -1.67
C GLY A 153 -13.92 21.51 -0.28
N GLY A 154 -13.05 21.55 0.74
CA GLY A 154 -13.35 21.02 2.07
C GLY A 154 -13.02 19.53 2.25
N TYR A 155 -12.31 18.92 1.30
CA TYR A 155 -11.94 17.51 1.34
C TYR A 155 -10.44 17.31 1.53
N TYR A 156 -10.12 16.12 2.05
CA TYR A 156 -8.79 15.61 2.30
C TYR A 156 -8.63 14.24 1.65
N GLN A 157 -7.39 13.89 1.31
CA GLN A 157 -7.05 12.55 0.83
C GLN A 157 -5.87 11.96 1.58
N THR A 158 -5.96 10.66 1.86
CA THR A 158 -4.91 9.84 2.45
C THR A 158 -4.64 8.66 1.51
N GLU A 159 -3.38 8.43 1.14
CA GLU A 159 -3.03 7.32 0.26
C GLU A 159 -3.03 5.99 1.02
N ALA A 160 -3.52 4.94 0.36
CA ALA A 160 -3.42 3.56 0.79
C ALA A 160 -2.90 2.68 -0.35
N SER A 161 -2.35 1.52 -0.03
CA SER A 161 -1.77 0.61 -1.02
C SER A 161 -1.94 -0.85 -0.61
N ALA A 162 -1.98 -1.74 -1.59
CA ALA A 162 -2.02 -3.19 -1.39
C ALA A 162 -1.00 -3.88 -2.30
N MET A 163 -0.08 -4.62 -1.69
CA MET A 163 0.88 -5.49 -2.38
C MET A 163 0.26 -6.87 -2.52
N VAL A 164 0.25 -7.39 -3.74
CA VAL A 164 -0.38 -8.68 -4.06
C VAL A 164 0.66 -9.67 -4.54
N TYR A 165 0.60 -10.86 -3.96
CA TYR A 165 1.54 -11.93 -4.25
C TYR A 165 0.83 -13.21 -4.70
N ASP A 166 1.54 -14.00 -5.51
CA ASP A 166 1.16 -15.38 -5.82
C ASP A 166 1.45 -16.34 -4.66
N LEU A 167 1.24 -17.64 -4.90
CA LEU A 167 1.46 -18.71 -3.91
C LEU A 167 2.90 -18.77 -3.38
N TRP A 168 3.88 -18.29 -4.17
CA TRP A 168 5.30 -18.33 -3.85
C TRP A 168 5.84 -16.98 -3.40
N TYR A 169 4.96 -16.03 -3.06
CA TYR A 169 5.33 -14.67 -2.68
C TYR A 169 6.03 -13.87 -3.80
N ASN A 170 5.81 -14.21 -5.07
CA ASN A 170 6.20 -13.33 -6.16
C ASN A 170 5.13 -12.25 -6.35
N PRO A 171 5.51 -10.99 -6.64
CA PRO A 171 4.56 -9.96 -7.01
C PRO A 171 3.73 -10.41 -8.22
N VAL A 172 2.40 -10.33 -8.11
CA VAL A 172 1.51 -10.70 -9.23
C VAL A 172 1.67 -9.72 -10.39
N ALA A 173 1.28 -10.17 -11.58
CA ALA A 173 1.38 -9.37 -12.78
C ALA A 173 0.59 -8.05 -12.63
N ASP A 174 1.14 -6.99 -13.23
CA ASP A 174 0.49 -5.69 -13.30
C ASP A 174 -0.88 -5.80 -14.00
N SER A 175 -1.77 -4.85 -13.70
CA SER A 175 -3.19 -4.84 -14.13
C SER A 175 -4.07 -5.91 -13.47
N THR A 176 -3.67 -6.44 -12.31
CA THR A 176 -4.54 -7.25 -11.44
C THR A 176 -5.41 -6.32 -10.59
N TYR A 177 -6.74 -6.41 -10.72
CA TYR A 177 -7.68 -5.50 -10.07
C TYR A 177 -7.82 -5.75 -8.57
N ILE A 178 -7.82 -4.65 -7.80
CA ILE A 178 -8.05 -4.61 -6.36
C ILE A 178 -9.31 -3.77 -6.11
N TYR A 179 -10.21 -4.31 -5.31
CA TYR A 179 -11.44 -3.67 -4.88
C TYR A 179 -11.27 -3.18 -3.45
N TRP A 180 -11.71 -1.95 -3.19
CA TRP A 180 -11.56 -1.30 -1.91
C TRP A 180 -12.92 -0.97 -1.33
N THR A 181 -13.08 -1.19 -0.02
CA THR A 181 -14.26 -0.77 0.73
C THR A 181 -13.83 -0.05 2.00
N ILE A 182 -14.67 0.86 2.46
CA ILE A 182 -14.57 1.48 3.78
C ILE A 182 -15.92 1.35 4.46
N ASP A 183 -15.91 0.81 5.68
CA ASP A 183 -17.10 0.62 6.51
C ASP A 183 -16.93 1.38 7.83
N PRO A 184 -17.99 1.95 8.41
CA PRO A 184 -17.93 2.57 9.74
C PRO A 184 -17.63 1.53 10.82
N ILE A 185 -17.00 1.97 11.92
CA ILE A 185 -16.76 1.12 13.08
C ILE A 185 -18.00 1.14 14.00
N PRO A 186 -18.57 -0.02 14.38
CA PRO A 186 -19.68 -0.05 15.33
C PRO A 186 -19.33 0.66 16.66
N PRO A 187 -20.25 1.43 17.26
CA PRO A 187 -21.68 1.48 16.98
C PRO A 187 -22.10 2.39 15.81
N ASP A 188 -21.17 3.08 15.16
CA ASP A 188 -21.48 3.97 14.05
C ASP A 188 -22.00 3.19 12.86
N THR A 189 -22.87 3.84 12.09
CA THR A 189 -23.58 3.22 10.94
C THR A 189 -23.34 3.96 9.63
N LEU A 190 -22.66 5.10 9.71
CA LEU A 190 -22.28 5.96 8.60
C LEU A 190 -20.87 6.47 8.89
N ILE A 191 -20.16 6.78 7.81
CA ILE A 191 -18.88 7.49 7.85
C ILE A 191 -18.84 8.44 6.66
N GLU A 192 -18.46 9.70 6.89
CA GLU A 192 -18.35 10.76 5.90
C GLU A 192 -17.01 10.68 5.12
N ALA A 193 -16.61 9.45 4.82
CA ALA A 193 -15.41 9.09 4.08
C ALA A 193 -15.76 8.03 3.02
N PHE A 194 -15.02 8.03 1.92
CA PHE A 194 -15.04 6.96 0.94
C PHE A 194 -13.62 6.58 0.55
N VAL A 195 -13.44 5.36 0.06
CA VAL A 195 -12.19 4.92 -0.58
C VAL A 195 -12.45 4.77 -2.08
N GLU A 196 -11.49 5.18 -2.90
CA GLU A 196 -11.55 4.92 -4.34
C GLU A 196 -11.63 3.41 -4.59
N GLY A 197 -12.80 2.97 -5.05
CA GLY A 197 -13.23 1.58 -4.88
C GLY A 197 -12.52 0.56 -5.78
N VAL A 198 -11.74 1.01 -6.76
CA VAL A 198 -11.06 0.14 -7.72
C VAL A 198 -9.66 0.69 -8.02
N SER A 199 -8.65 -0.16 -7.84
CA SER A 199 -7.30 0.07 -8.35
C SER A 199 -6.76 -1.21 -9.01
N TYR A 200 -5.50 -1.19 -9.46
CA TYR A 200 -4.87 -2.36 -10.08
C TYR A 200 -3.37 -2.36 -9.83
N THR A 201 -2.75 -3.53 -9.72
CA THR A 201 -1.29 -3.64 -9.54
C THR A 201 -0.53 -2.90 -10.64
N GLY A 202 0.46 -2.10 -10.26
CA GLY A 202 1.21 -1.23 -11.17
C GLY A 202 0.55 0.12 -11.49
N ASN A 203 -0.62 0.46 -10.93
CA ASN A 203 -1.17 1.81 -11.08
C ASN A 203 -0.27 2.85 -10.39
N PRO A 204 -0.31 4.13 -10.82
CA PRO A 204 0.51 5.17 -10.22
C PRO A 204 -0.02 5.57 -8.83
N ASN A 205 0.90 5.89 -7.93
CA ASN A 205 0.64 6.56 -6.65
C ASN A 205 0.35 8.08 -6.87
N LEU A 206 0.11 8.82 -5.79
CA LEU A 206 -0.13 10.28 -5.81
C LEU A 206 1.03 11.09 -6.41
N ASN A 207 2.25 10.57 -6.41
CA ASN A 207 3.43 11.19 -7.02
C ASN A 207 3.61 10.83 -8.51
N GLY A 208 2.80 9.89 -9.03
CA GLY A 208 2.90 9.39 -10.39
C GLY A 208 3.86 8.21 -10.58
N ASP A 209 4.38 7.63 -9.49
CA ASP A 209 5.28 6.47 -9.51
C ASP A 209 4.48 5.16 -9.48
N SER A 210 4.97 4.13 -10.18
CA SER A 210 4.35 2.79 -10.25
C SER A 210 5.34 1.73 -9.77
N TYR A 211 4.84 0.72 -9.07
CA TYR A 211 5.62 -0.42 -8.58
C TYR A 211 4.90 -1.73 -8.92
N SER A 212 5.66 -2.74 -9.36
CA SER A 212 5.07 -4.01 -9.79
C SER A 212 4.47 -4.78 -8.62
N GLY A 213 3.29 -5.35 -8.83
CA GLY A 213 2.51 -6.05 -7.80
C GLY A 213 1.87 -5.15 -6.72
N LEU A 214 2.13 -3.85 -6.73
CA LEU A 214 1.57 -2.89 -5.78
C LEU A 214 0.43 -2.10 -6.41
N ALA A 215 -0.69 -1.99 -5.72
CA ALA A 215 -1.84 -1.21 -6.16
C ALA A 215 -2.11 -0.07 -5.17
N PHE A 216 -2.26 1.16 -5.65
CA PHE A 216 -2.55 2.35 -4.84
C PHE A 216 -4.02 2.76 -4.93
N THR A 217 -4.56 3.29 -3.84
CA THR A 217 -5.88 3.91 -3.75
C THR A 217 -5.82 5.14 -2.83
N THR A 218 -6.91 5.88 -2.75
CA THR A 218 -7.04 7.03 -1.86
C THR A 218 -8.32 6.95 -1.03
N ILE A 219 -8.17 7.19 0.26
CA ILE A 219 -9.29 7.47 1.18
C ILE A 219 -9.55 8.97 1.10
N ILE A 220 -10.78 9.38 0.79
CA ILE A 220 -11.21 10.76 0.64
C ILE A 220 -12.32 11.04 1.65
N TYR A 221 -12.18 12.12 2.42
CA TYR A 221 -13.11 12.46 3.49
C TYR A 221 -13.26 13.97 3.64
N SER A 222 -14.38 14.37 4.25
CA SER A 222 -14.71 15.78 4.51
C SER A 222 -14.34 16.20 5.95
N THR A 223 -14.46 17.48 6.25
CA THR A 223 -14.27 18.03 7.61
C THR A 223 -15.08 17.28 8.68
N ASP A 224 -16.30 16.84 8.35
CA ASP A 224 -17.21 16.17 9.30
C ASP A 224 -16.67 14.82 9.76
N ALA A 225 -15.85 14.15 8.95
CA ALA A 225 -15.28 12.86 9.29
C ALA A 225 -14.00 12.96 10.13
N ILE A 226 -13.45 14.17 10.35
CA ILE A 226 -12.17 14.33 11.04
C ILE A 226 -12.25 13.74 12.46
N GLY A 227 -11.34 12.82 12.77
CA GLY A 227 -11.33 12.10 14.05
C GLY A 227 -12.10 10.79 14.04
N ASP A 228 -12.93 10.53 13.02
CA ASP A 228 -13.61 9.25 12.84
C ASP A 228 -12.63 8.16 12.40
N ILE A 229 -13.06 6.91 12.59
CA ILE A 229 -12.29 5.73 12.21
C ILE A 229 -13.18 4.85 11.33
N GLY A 230 -12.63 4.40 10.20
CA GLY A 230 -13.28 3.44 9.29
C GLY A 230 -12.48 2.16 9.13
N TYR A 231 -13.15 1.04 8.84
CA TYR A 231 -12.52 -0.22 8.44
C TYR A 231 -12.29 -0.25 6.94
N VAL A 232 -11.04 -0.15 6.48
CA VAL A 232 -10.69 -0.26 5.06
C VAL A 232 -10.22 -1.67 4.72
N THR A 233 -10.79 -2.24 3.67
CA THR A 233 -10.46 -3.59 3.19
C THR A 233 -10.05 -3.54 1.72
N ALA A 234 -8.94 -4.23 1.40
CA ALA A 234 -8.52 -4.54 0.05
C ALA A 234 -8.94 -5.97 -0.30
N LEU A 235 -9.46 -6.18 -1.51
CA LEU A 235 -9.97 -7.47 -1.98
C LEU A 235 -9.57 -7.72 -3.43
N THR A 236 -9.16 -8.94 -3.73
CA THR A 236 -8.97 -9.46 -5.09
C THR A 236 -9.38 -10.93 -5.15
N PHE A 237 -9.27 -11.54 -6.34
CA PHE A 237 -9.64 -12.93 -6.56
C PHE A 237 -8.45 -13.75 -7.08
N GLY A 238 -8.29 -14.96 -6.53
CA GLY A 238 -7.28 -15.94 -6.93
C GLY A 238 -7.70 -16.83 -8.11
N ALA A 239 -6.96 -17.93 -8.31
CA ALA A 239 -7.07 -18.83 -9.48
C ALA A 239 -8.51 -19.32 -9.78
N ASP A 240 -9.25 -19.69 -8.73
CA ASP A 240 -10.59 -20.29 -8.82
C ASP A 240 -11.72 -19.32 -8.42
N GLY A 241 -11.42 -18.02 -8.35
CA GLY A 241 -12.33 -17.02 -7.80
C GLY A 241 -12.35 -17.00 -6.27
N ASP A 242 -11.36 -17.62 -5.63
CA ASP A 242 -11.16 -17.56 -4.19
C ASP A 242 -10.92 -16.11 -3.77
N THR A 243 -11.62 -15.68 -2.71
CA THR A 243 -11.45 -14.35 -2.15
C THR A 243 -10.11 -14.24 -1.45
N VAL A 244 -9.27 -13.30 -1.91
CA VAL A 244 -8.01 -12.91 -1.27
C VAL A 244 -8.20 -11.48 -0.78
N SER A 245 -8.31 -11.30 0.54
CA SER A 245 -8.62 -9.99 1.12
C SER A 245 -7.86 -9.75 2.41
N VAL A 246 -7.50 -8.50 2.66
CA VAL A 246 -6.87 -8.06 3.90
C VAL A 246 -7.39 -6.68 4.27
N ARG A 247 -7.36 -6.40 5.57
CA ARG A 247 -7.61 -5.08 6.12
C ARG A 247 -6.29 -4.29 6.17
N ILE A 248 -6.34 -2.98 5.99
CA ILE A 248 -5.15 -2.13 6.17
C ILE A 248 -4.68 -2.14 7.64
N ASN A 249 -3.54 -1.50 7.96
CA ASN A 249 -3.08 -1.33 9.34
C ASN A 249 -2.91 -2.66 10.08
N GLU A 250 -1.99 -3.50 9.60
CA GLU A 250 -1.68 -4.81 10.20
C GLU A 250 -2.92 -5.71 10.45
N GLU A 251 -3.84 -5.76 9.48
CA GLU A 251 -5.10 -6.52 9.54
C GLU A 251 -6.17 -6.00 10.54
N GLU A 252 -5.91 -4.93 11.28
CA GLU A 252 -6.92 -4.30 12.15
C GLU A 252 -8.00 -3.61 11.31
N GLY A 253 -7.57 -2.95 10.23
CA GLY A 253 -8.40 -2.23 9.25
C GLY A 253 -8.70 -0.79 9.61
N GLU A 254 -8.33 -0.35 10.80
CA GLU A 254 -8.62 0.98 11.30
C GLU A 254 -7.86 2.05 10.51
N ALA A 255 -8.62 2.92 9.84
CA ALA A 255 -8.15 4.12 9.18
C ALA A 255 -8.69 5.33 9.93
N THR A 256 -7.84 6.09 10.61
CA THR A 256 -8.25 7.35 11.25
C THR A 256 -8.27 8.49 10.22
N MET A 257 -9.40 9.17 10.12
CA MET A 257 -9.54 10.39 9.32
C MET A 257 -8.76 11.52 10.01
N THR A 258 -7.61 11.85 9.45
CA THR A 258 -6.59 12.65 10.13
C THR A 258 -6.88 14.15 10.06
N PHE A 259 -6.46 14.90 11.07
CA PHE A 259 -6.54 16.35 11.01
C PHE A 259 -5.38 16.92 10.19
N VAL A 260 -5.67 17.57 9.07
CA VAL A 260 -4.65 18.42 8.43
C VAL A 260 -4.61 19.75 9.20
N PRO A 261 -3.46 20.18 9.75
CA PRO A 261 -3.40 21.30 10.68
C PRO A 261 -4.11 22.57 10.19
N GLY A 262 -5.17 22.93 10.91
CA GLY A 262 -5.91 24.19 10.79
C GLY A 262 -5.56 25.16 11.91
N THR A 263 -6.58 25.69 12.60
CA THR A 263 -6.39 26.65 13.72
C THR A 263 -7.13 26.22 14.98
N LEU A 264 -6.48 26.39 16.12
CA LEU A 264 -7.10 26.25 17.45
C LEU A 264 -6.82 27.52 18.26
N ILE A 265 -7.87 28.26 18.62
CA ILE A 265 -7.77 29.56 19.30
C ILE A 265 -8.54 29.50 20.62
N LEU A 266 -7.95 30.06 21.67
CA LEU A 266 -8.61 30.27 22.95
C LEU A 266 -9.09 31.71 23.09
N SER A 267 -10.27 31.90 23.68
CA SER A 267 -10.82 33.19 24.03
C SER A 267 -11.54 33.15 25.38
N ALA A 268 -11.60 34.30 26.06
CA ALA A 268 -12.32 34.47 27.31
C ALA A 268 -12.99 35.84 27.34
N ALA A 269 -14.11 35.97 28.07
CA ALA A 269 -14.81 37.24 28.21
C ALA A 269 -14.01 38.30 29.00
N THR A 270 -13.11 37.84 29.88
CA THR A 270 -12.14 38.68 30.58
C THR A 270 -10.82 37.96 30.70
N THR A 271 -9.72 38.71 30.57
CA THR A 271 -8.34 38.23 30.81
C THR A 271 -7.75 38.82 32.10
N TYR A 272 -8.57 39.52 32.88
CA TYR A 272 -8.19 40.14 34.13
C TYR A 272 -9.23 39.85 35.22
N VAL A 273 -8.76 39.42 36.38
CA VAL A 273 -9.59 39.17 37.56
C VAL A 273 -8.92 39.85 38.76
N ASP A 274 -9.68 40.69 39.45
CA ASP A 274 -9.32 41.17 40.78
C ASP A 274 -10.28 40.57 41.83
N PHE A 275 -9.77 39.62 42.62
CA PHE A 275 -10.56 38.94 43.65
C PHE A 275 -11.11 39.91 44.70
N THR A 276 -10.34 40.96 45.04
CA THR A 276 -10.75 41.95 46.04
C THR A 276 -11.88 42.81 45.50
N ALA A 277 -11.77 43.28 44.25
CA ALA A 277 -12.82 44.07 43.61
C ALA A 277 -14.13 43.28 43.42
N LEU A 278 -14.03 41.98 43.17
CA LEU A 278 -15.18 41.09 43.05
C LEU A 278 -15.78 40.67 44.40
N GLY A 279 -15.05 40.84 45.50
CA GLY A 279 -15.46 40.35 46.83
C GLY A 279 -15.63 38.83 46.88
N ALA A 280 -14.91 38.09 46.05
CA ALA A 280 -15.08 36.65 45.84
C ALA A 280 -13.82 35.88 46.26
N SER A 281 -14.00 34.74 46.94
CA SER A 281 -12.90 33.80 47.25
C SER A 281 -12.60 32.85 46.09
N THR A 282 -13.56 32.61 45.21
CA THR A 282 -13.41 31.82 43.99
C THR A 282 -14.04 32.55 42.83
N VAL A 283 -13.46 32.39 41.63
CA VAL A 283 -14.02 32.91 40.39
C VAL A 283 -14.08 31.79 39.36
N GLN A 284 -15.15 31.77 38.57
CA GLN A 284 -15.31 30.87 37.44
C GLN A 284 -15.28 31.68 36.15
N LEU A 285 -14.43 31.27 35.22
CA LEU A 285 -14.28 31.89 33.90
C LEU A 285 -14.68 30.89 32.83
N ASN A 286 -15.52 31.34 31.89
CA ASN A 286 -15.79 30.57 30.68
C ASN A 286 -14.65 30.83 29.70
N ILE A 287 -13.95 29.76 29.33
CA ILE A 287 -12.91 29.78 28.31
C ILE A 287 -13.44 29.02 27.10
N THR A 288 -13.49 29.69 25.96
CA THR A 288 -13.98 29.13 24.69
C THR A 288 -12.79 28.78 23.81
N GLY A 289 -12.69 27.51 23.43
CA GLY A 289 -11.84 27.05 22.34
C GLY A 289 -12.63 27.03 21.03
N THR A 290 -12.02 27.51 19.95
CA THR A 290 -12.54 27.43 18.59
C THR A 290 -11.56 26.63 17.73
N LEU A 291 -12.02 25.51 17.21
CA LEU A 291 -11.27 24.64 16.32
C LEU A 291 -11.81 24.75 14.90
N GLN A 292 -10.91 25.05 13.96
CA GLN A 292 -11.20 25.06 12.54
C GLN A 292 -10.17 24.22 11.80
N ASP A 293 -10.60 23.59 10.71
CA ASP A 293 -9.74 22.82 9.82
C ASP A 293 -8.87 23.72 8.92
N TYR A 294 -8.11 23.11 8.01
CA TYR A 294 -7.27 23.81 7.04
C TYR A 294 -8.04 24.83 6.16
N TYR A 295 -9.33 24.59 5.89
CA TYR A 295 -10.17 25.46 5.07
C TYR A 295 -10.94 26.52 5.87
N GLY A 296 -10.82 26.51 7.20
CA GLY A 296 -11.56 27.40 8.09
C GLY A 296 -12.97 26.89 8.43
N ASN A 297 -13.30 25.64 8.12
CA ASN A 297 -14.56 25.02 8.52
C ASN A 297 -14.47 24.60 9.98
N PRO A 298 -15.57 24.72 10.75
CA PRO A 298 -15.62 24.19 12.11
C PRO A 298 -15.44 22.67 12.12
N VAL A 299 -14.68 22.15 13.09
CA VAL A 299 -14.53 20.71 13.28
C VAL A 299 -15.40 20.27 14.44
N ASN A 300 -16.41 19.45 14.16
CA ASN A 300 -17.33 18.91 15.16
C ASN A 300 -16.75 17.66 15.83
N GLY A 301 -17.17 17.35 17.06
CA GLY A 301 -16.86 16.07 17.71
C GLY A 301 -15.40 15.89 18.14
N ALA A 302 -14.54 16.90 17.97
CA ALA A 302 -13.11 16.77 18.23
C ALA A 302 -12.79 16.91 19.73
N PRO A 303 -12.05 15.95 20.32
CA PRO A 303 -11.62 16.03 21.72
C PRO A 303 -10.44 17.01 21.87
N ILE A 304 -10.57 17.97 22.78
CA ILE A 304 -9.55 18.97 23.09
C ILE A 304 -9.28 18.95 24.59
N SER A 305 -8.00 18.89 24.97
CA SER A 305 -7.53 18.97 26.36
C SER A 305 -7.13 20.40 26.70
N MET A 306 -7.67 20.94 27.79
CA MET A 306 -7.28 22.21 28.36
C MET A 306 -6.24 22.04 29.47
N ASN A 307 -5.24 22.91 29.45
CA ASN A 307 -4.29 23.11 30.53
C ASN A 307 -4.43 24.56 31.04
N ALA A 308 -4.76 24.72 32.32
CA ALA A 308 -4.90 26.01 32.98
C ALA A 308 -4.07 26.04 34.28
N PRO A 309 -2.79 26.44 34.24
CA PRO A 309 -1.93 26.46 35.41
C PRO A 309 -2.50 27.34 36.53
N GLY A 310 -2.51 26.84 37.76
CA GLY A 310 -3.04 27.57 38.92
C GLY A 310 -4.58 27.53 39.07
N ALA A 311 -5.30 26.90 38.14
CA ALA A 311 -6.71 26.62 38.32
C ALA A 311 -6.92 25.64 39.48
N ALA A 312 -7.94 25.90 40.30
CA ALA A 312 -8.41 24.98 41.33
C ALA A 312 -9.15 23.80 40.70
N ASN A 313 -9.91 24.05 39.63
CA ASN A 313 -10.60 23.01 38.86
C ASN A 313 -10.90 23.45 37.41
N ILE A 314 -11.12 22.48 36.54
CA ILE A 314 -11.60 22.69 35.16
C ILE A 314 -12.83 21.80 34.98
N TYR A 315 -13.95 22.39 34.56
CA TYR A 315 -15.22 21.69 34.39
C TYR A 315 -15.67 21.62 32.93
N TRP A 316 -16.16 20.45 32.52
CA TRP A 316 -16.84 20.19 31.25
C TRP A 316 -17.74 18.95 31.38
N PRO A 317 -18.93 18.89 30.73
CA PRO A 317 -19.57 19.95 29.95
C PRO A 317 -20.30 20.98 30.84
N ALA A 318 -20.39 20.73 32.13
CA ALA A 318 -21.06 21.61 33.09
C ALA A 318 -20.43 21.48 34.48
N VAL A 319 -20.53 22.53 35.29
CA VAL A 319 -20.14 22.50 36.70
C VAL A 319 -21.11 21.59 37.48
N PRO A 320 -20.63 20.71 38.39
CA PRO A 320 -19.26 20.54 38.87
C PRO A 320 -18.54 19.31 38.30
N ILE A 321 -18.81 18.91 37.06
CA ILE A 321 -18.17 17.74 36.43
C ILE A 321 -16.72 18.10 36.08
N ALA A 322 -15.78 17.65 36.91
CA ALA A 322 -14.35 17.91 36.73
C ALA A 322 -13.81 17.08 35.56
N ASN A 323 -13.53 17.76 34.45
CA ASN A 323 -12.94 17.18 33.26
C ASN A 323 -12.28 18.30 32.46
N ASN A 324 -11.00 18.12 32.15
CA ASN A 324 -10.24 19.08 31.35
C ASN A 324 -10.27 18.75 29.85
N VAL A 325 -10.86 17.62 29.45
CA VAL A 325 -11.10 17.27 28.05
C VAL A 325 -12.55 17.59 27.69
N GLY A 326 -12.73 18.46 26.70
CA GLY A 326 -14.02 18.78 26.14
C GLY A 326 -14.10 18.42 24.65
N THR A 327 -15.32 18.24 24.16
CA THR A 327 -15.60 17.93 22.75
C THR A 327 -16.20 19.16 22.07
N THR A 328 -15.79 19.44 20.84
CA THR A 328 -16.36 20.53 20.04
C THR A 328 -17.79 20.23 19.58
N ASP A 329 -18.59 21.27 19.43
CA ASP A 329 -19.93 21.22 18.82
C ASP A 329 -19.90 21.46 17.30
N GLU A 330 -21.07 21.54 16.67
CA GLU A 330 -21.23 21.78 15.22
C GLU A 330 -20.60 23.11 14.74
N ASP A 331 -20.41 24.08 15.65
CA ASP A 331 -19.75 25.36 15.35
C ASP A 331 -18.23 25.31 15.61
N GLY A 332 -17.69 24.13 15.95
CA GLY A 332 -16.28 23.92 16.26
C GLY A 332 -15.89 24.51 17.61
N LEU A 333 -16.86 24.75 18.50
CA LEU A 333 -16.67 25.39 19.78
C LEU A 333 -16.67 24.39 20.92
N VAL A 334 -15.81 24.64 21.91
CA VAL A 334 -15.82 23.95 23.20
C VAL A 334 -15.67 24.99 24.30
N ILE A 335 -16.47 24.87 25.36
CA ILE A 335 -16.47 25.83 26.47
C ILE A 335 -16.15 25.10 27.77
N TRP A 336 -15.04 25.46 28.39
CA TRP A 336 -14.69 25.02 29.75
C TRP A 336 -15.05 26.09 30.77
N VAL A 337 -15.40 25.65 31.97
CA VAL A 337 -15.46 26.53 33.13
C VAL A 337 -14.20 26.32 33.97
N VAL A 338 -13.31 27.30 33.98
CA VAL A 338 -12.07 27.28 34.75
C VAL A 338 -12.28 28.02 36.06
N GLU A 339 -12.04 27.35 37.18
CA GLU A 339 -12.19 27.90 38.51
C GLU A 339 -10.84 28.24 39.12
N TYR A 340 -10.70 29.49 39.60
CA TYR A 340 -9.54 29.94 40.36
C TYR A 340 -9.94 30.28 41.79
N ASP A 341 -9.07 29.93 42.74
CA ASP A 341 -9.19 30.30 44.15
C ASP A 341 -8.28 31.50 44.46
N ILE A 342 -8.76 32.41 45.32
CA ILE A 342 -8.03 33.60 45.75
C ILE A 342 -6.66 33.29 46.36
N GLY A 343 -6.46 32.07 46.90
CA GLY A 343 -5.21 31.58 47.44
C GLY A 343 -4.06 31.48 46.43
N ILE A 344 -4.35 31.54 45.12
CA ILE A 344 -3.32 31.57 44.07
C ILE A 344 -2.49 32.86 44.11
N CYS A 345 -3.09 33.97 44.59
CA CYS A 345 -2.39 35.23 44.83
C CYS A 345 -1.73 35.18 46.20
N ALA A 346 -0.47 34.74 46.26
CA ALA A 346 0.25 34.51 47.50
C ALA A 346 0.47 35.82 48.28
N TRP A 347 0.32 35.79 49.61
CA TRP A 347 0.61 36.95 50.45
C TRP A 347 2.09 37.29 50.46
N ILE A 348 2.43 38.56 50.21
CA ILE A 348 3.80 39.07 50.32
C ILE A 348 4.12 39.25 51.80
N VAL A 349 4.90 38.32 52.34
CA VAL A 349 5.25 38.27 53.76
C VAL A 349 5.83 39.60 54.24
N GLY A 350 5.25 40.15 55.31
CA GLY A 350 5.68 41.42 55.90
C GLY A 350 4.87 42.64 55.45
N SER A 351 3.90 42.47 54.55
CA SER A 351 2.91 43.51 54.22
C SER A 351 1.69 43.40 55.13
N THR A 352 1.45 44.39 56.00
CA THR A 352 0.38 44.29 57.01
C THR A 352 -0.64 45.43 56.99
N ASP A 353 -0.40 46.53 56.26
CA ASP A 353 -1.38 47.63 56.14
C ASP A 353 -1.15 48.52 54.90
N PRO A 354 -1.85 48.25 53.77
CA PRO A 354 -2.65 47.07 53.53
C PRO A 354 -1.78 45.86 53.13
N ALA A 355 -2.28 44.65 53.37
CA ALA A 355 -1.63 43.42 52.93
C ALA A 355 -1.50 43.40 51.40
N GLN A 356 -0.32 43.06 50.91
CA GLN A 356 0.02 42.97 49.49
C GLN A 356 0.08 41.49 49.07
N TYR A 357 -0.24 41.22 47.82
CA TYR A 357 -0.29 39.88 47.25
C TYR A 357 0.51 39.85 45.95
N GLU A 358 1.11 38.70 45.66
CA GLU A 358 1.74 38.45 44.36
C GLU A 358 0.64 38.24 43.32
N ASP A 359 0.79 38.93 42.19
CA ASP A 359 -0.04 38.70 41.01
C ASP A 359 0.33 37.35 40.39
N PHE A 360 -0.66 36.63 39.88
CA PHE A 360 -0.46 35.35 39.20
C PHE A 360 -0.98 35.44 37.76
N THR A 361 -0.15 35.07 36.79
CA THR A 361 -0.59 34.93 35.40
C THR A 361 -0.78 33.44 35.10
N SER A 362 -2.01 33.06 34.79
CA SER A 362 -2.33 31.73 34.30
C SER A 362 -2.24 31.74 32.77
N SER A 363 -1.26 31.04 32.20
CA SER A 363 -1.09 30.89 30.74
C SER A 363 -1.80 29.62 30.27
N LEU A 364 -3.04 29.76 29.80
CA LEU A 364 -3.88 28.65 29.38
C LEU A 364 -3.47 28.17 27.98
N THR A 365 -3.45 26.86 27.78
CA THR A 365 -3.25 26.24 26.45
C THR A 365 -4.29 25.15 26.24
N ALA A 366 -4.65 24.91 24.98
CA ALA A 366 -5.50 23.80 24.60
C ALA A 366 -4.84 22.96 23.52
N THR A 367 -4.96 21.64 23.62
CA THR A 367 -4.34 20.69 22.69
C THR A 367 -5.39 19.74 22.15
N LEU A 368 -5.50 19.69 20.82
CA LEU A 368 -6.33 18.74 20.10
C LEU A 368 -5.78 17.31 20.31
N LEU A 369 -6.66 16.33 20.56
CA LEU A 369 -6.28 14.95 20.91
C LEU A 369 -6.51 13.93 19.78
N ILE A 370 -6.49 14.35 18.52
CA ILE A 370 -6.51 13.46 17.36
C ILE A 370 -5.15 13.42 16.65
N ALA A 371 -4.97 12.47 15.73
CA ALA A 371 -3.75 12.34 14.94
C ALA A 371 -3.43 13.64 14.19
N GLN A 372 -2.14 13.97 14.10
CA GLN A 372 -1.65 15.29 13.63
C GLN A 372 -2.21 16.47 14.44
N SER A 373 -2.03 16.41 15.77
CA SER A 373 -2.57 17.41 16.70
C SER A 373 -2.02 18.83 16.52
N ILE A 374 -2.78 19.80 17.03
CA ILE A 374 -2.40 21.21 17.17
C ILE A 374 -2.58 21.66 18.62
N THR A 375 -1.73 22.58 19.08
CA THR A 375 -1.86 23.28 20.36
C THR A 375 -2.11 24.75 20.09
N SER A 376 -3.03 25.36 20.85
CA SER A 376 -3.32 26.79 20.77
C SER A 376 -2.12 27.63 21.20
N ASP A 377 -2.06 28.86 20.72
CA ASP A 377 -1.27 29.90 21.39
C ASP A 377 -1.78 30.08 22.83
N PRO A 378 -0.90 30.49 23.77
CA PRO A 378 -1.29 30.69 25.16
C PRO A 378 -2.27 31.87 25.29
N LEU A 379 -3.33 31.67 26.07
CA LEU A 379 -4.22 32.73 26.55
C LEU A 379 -3.85 33.07 28.00
N ASP A 380 -3.35 34.28 28.23
CA ASP A 380 -2.99 34.72 29.57
C ASP A 380 -4.18 35.32 30.32
N ILE A 381 -4.43 34.81 31.53
CA ILE A 381 -5.37 35.38 32.50
C ILE A 381 -4.56 35.94 33.68
N LEU A 382 -4.62 37.25 33.88
CA LEU A 382 -4.01 37.94 35.01
C LEU A 382 -4.96 37.91 36.21
N LEU A 383 -4.53 37.25 37.28
CA LEU A 383 -5.22 37.14 38.55
C LEU A 383 -4.50 38.03 39.57
N VAL A 384 -5.24 38.95 40.17
CA VAL A 384 -4.70 39.85 41.20
C VAL A 384 -5.61 39.85 42.42
N ARG A 385 -5.02 40.22 43.54
CA ARG A 385 -5.75 40.50 44.77
C ARG A 385 -5.33 41.88 45.25
N THR A 386 -6.10 42.91 44.88
CA THR A 386 -5.71 44.27 45.24
C THR A 386 -5.78 44.48 46.76
N PRO A 387 -4.89 45.31 47.33
CA PRO A 387 -4.94 45.63 48.75
C PRO A 387 -6.20 46.45 49.08
N ALA A 388 -7.07 45.91 49.93
CA ALA A 388 -8.17 46.68 50.51
C ALA A 388 -7.62 47.50 51.70
N GLY A 389 -7.46 48.81 51.50
CA GLY A 389 -7.24 49.75 52.61
C GLY A 389 -8.53 49.98 53.43
N PRO A 390 -8.42 50.63 54.61
CA PRO A 390 -9.58 50.98 55.43
C PRO A 390 -10.58 51.93 54.76
#